data_AF-A0A6M3J1A7-F1
#
_entry.id   AF-A0A6M3J1A7-F1
#
_cell.length_a   1.000
_cell.length_b   1.000
_cell.length_c   1.000
_cell.angle_alpha   90.00
_cell.angle_beta   90.00
_cell.angle_gamma   90.00
#
_symmetry.space_group_name_H-M   'P 1'
#
loop_
_entity.id
_entity.type
_entity.pdbx_description
1 polymer ?
#
loop_
_entity_poly.entity_id
_entity_poly.type
_entity_poly.pdbx_seq_one_letter_code
_entity_poly.pdbx_strand_id
1 'polypeptide(L)' 'MDALKCSIQVVAGIIPGSPIDQLTRVWHFTNRNLDNPPDYIDRSGAAMNYAMSLMNPAQNNWVKLEWLWY' A
#
# COMPACT_ATOMS: atom_id res chain seq x y z
N MET A 1 6.41 19.30 -13.35
CA MET A 1 5.62 18.10 -13.03
C MET A 1 6.34 17.38 -11.91
N ASP A 2 5.68 17.15 -10.78
CA ASP A 2 6.28 16.36 -9.70
C ASP A 2 6.38 14.91 -10.16
N ALA A 3 7.61 14.39 -10.22
CA ALA A 3 7.86 13.02 -10.64
C ALA A 3 7.44 12.04 -9.52
N LEU A 4 6.82 10.92 -9.92
CA LEU A 4 6.59 9.78 -9.05
C LEU A 4 7.95 9.23 -8.59
N LYS A 5 8.08 8.95 -7.28
CA LYS A 5 9.31 8.42 -6.69
C LYS A 5 9.14 7.07 -6.05
N CYS A 6 8.05 6.90 -5.32
CA CYS A 6 7.70 5.59 -4.81
C CYS A 6 6.19 5.41 -4.74
N SER A 7 5.78 4.17 -4.55
CA SER A 7 4.41 3.81 -4.27
C SER A 7 4.36 2.74 -3.21
N ILE A 8 3.38 2.81 -2.32
CA ILE A 8 3.08 1.70 -1.42
C ILE A 8 1.91 0.96 -2.04
N GLN A 9 2.11 -0.31 -2.35
CA GLN A 9 1.07 -1.21 -2.85
C GLN A 9 0.67 -2.19 -1.76
N VAL A 10 -0.63 -2.26 -1.47
CA VAL A 10 -1.23 -3.27 -0.61
C VAL A 10 -2.02 -4.23 -1.48
N VAL A 11 -1.72 -5.52 -1.36
CA VAL A 11 -2.34 -6.60 -2.12
C VAL A 11 -2.83 -7.65 -1.12
N ALA A 12 -4.03 -8.19 -1.32
CA ALA A 12 -4.56 -9.26 -0.49
C ALA A 12 -5.26 -10.32 -1.33
N GLY A 13 -5.37 -11.54 -0.80
CA GLY A 13 -6.09 -12.60 -1.45
C GLY A 13 -6.24 -13.86 -0.61
N ILE A 14 -6.87 -14.86 -1.21
CA ILE A 14 -7.11 -16.18 -0.60
C ILE A 14 -6.02 -17.17 -1.02
N ILE A 15 -5.55 -17.09 -2.27
CA ILE A 15 -4.50 -17.98 -2.80
C ILE A 15 -3.26 -17.12 -3.09
N PRO A 16 -2.06 -17.48 -2.59
CA PRO A 16 -0.83 -16.76 -2.91
C PRO A 16 -0.65 -16.61 -4.44
N GLY A 17 -0.41 -15.39 -4.90
CA GLY A 17 -0.27 -15.08 -6.34
C GLY A 17 -1.58 -14.86 -7.09
N SER A 18 -2.74 -15.01 -6.45
CA SER A 18 -4.05 -14.63 -6.99
C SER A 18 -4.66 -13.50 -6.16
N PRO A 19 -4.30 -12.24 -6.44
CA PRO A 19 -4.82 -11.10 -5.71
C PRO A 19 -6.31 -10.89 -5.99
N ILE A 20 -7.03 -10.37 -4.98
CA ILE A 20 -8.39 -9.87 -5.15
C ILE A 20 -8.28 -8.38 -5.46
N ASP A 21 -8.59 -8.00 -6.70
CA ASP A 21 -8.41 -6.63 -7.20
C ASP A 21 -9.15 -5.59 -6.35
N GLN A 22 -10.33 -5.93 -5.84
CA GLN A 22 -11.15 -5.06 -4.99
C GLN A 22 -10.50 -4.70 -3.65
N LEU A 23 -9.55 -5.53 -3.20
CA LEU A 23 -8.80 -5.33 -1.96
C LEU A 23 -7.40 -4.74 -2.22
N THR A 24 -7.03 -4.58 -3.50
CA THR A 24 -5.72 -4.03 -3.87
C THR A 24 -5.80 -2.51 -3.90
N ARG A 25 -4.87 -1.85 -3.21
CA ARG A 25 -4.78 -0.38 -3.17
C ARG A 25 -3.35 0.10 -3.32
N VAL A 26 -3.18 1.27 -3.91
CA VAL A 26 -1.87 1.89 -4.16
C VAL A 26 -1.88 3.34 -3.69
N TRP A 27 -0.82 3.73 -2.98
CA TRP A 27 -0.54 5.10 -2.57
C TRP A 27 0.69 5.59 -3.32
N HIS A 28 0.51 6.62 -4.14
CA HIS A 28 1.59 7.23 -4.92
C HIS A 28 2.24 8.38 -4.18
N PHE A 29 3.57 8.40 -4.16
CA PHE A 29 4.40 9.44 -3.56
C PHE A 29 5.28 10.10 -4.62
N THR A 30 5.14 11.41 -4.74
CA THR A 30 6.01 12.24 -5.55
C THR A 30 7.15 12.82 -4.70
N ASN A 31 8.14 13.45 -5.33
CA ASN A 31 9.20 14.20 -4.63
C ASN A 31 8.64 15.10 -3.53
N ARG A 32 7.60 15.88 -3.85
CA ARG A 32 6.97 16.82 -2.91
C ARG A 32 6.38 16.15 -1.67
N ASN A 33 5.88 14.92 -1.80
CA ASN A 33 5.37 14.19 -0.64
C ASN A 33 6.52 13.72 0.25
N LEU A 34 7.63 13.29 -0.34
CA LEU A 34 8.82 12.85 0.40
C LEU A 34 9.53 14.02 1.10
N ASP A 35 9.55 15.18 0.46
CA ASP A 35 10.10 16.42 1.03
C ASP A 35 9.22 17.03 2.14
N ASN A 36 8.01 16.49 2.35
CA ASN A 36 7.07 16.89 3.39
C ASN A 36 6.79 15.72 4.36
N PRO A 37 7.63 15.53 5.40
CA PRO A 37 7.60 14.32 6.23
C PRO A 37 6.23 13.97 6.84
N PRO A 38 5.41 14.93 7.36
CA PRO A 38 4.08 14.60 7.87
C PRO A 38 3.16 13.93 6.85
N ASP A 39 3.12 14.42 5.60
CA ASP A 39 2.25 13.86 4.55
C ASP A 39 2.71 12.46 4.12
N TYR A 40 4.03 12.24 4.05
CA TYR A 40 4.58 10.90 3.83
C TYR A 40 4.24 9.93 4.98
N ILE A 41 4.41 10.37 6.23
CA ILE A 41 4.13 9.56 7.42
C ILE A 41 2.65 9.20 7.51
N ASP A 42 1.75 10.17 7.33
CA ASP A 42 0.31 9.94 7.44
C ASP A 42 -0.18 8.96 6.37
N ARG A 43 0.27 9.13 5.12
CA ARG A 43 -0.16 8.28 4.01
C ARG A 43 0.45 6.89 4.06
N SER A 44 1.70 6.75 4.54
CA SER A 44 2.30 5.44 4.80
C SER A 44 1.62 4.72 5.96
N GLY A 45 1.29 5.45 7.04
CA GLY A 45 0.46 4.93 8.14
C GLY A 45 -0.92 4.48 7.68
N ALA A 46 -1.57 5.23 6.78
CA ALA A 46 -2.85 4.85 6.20
C ALA A 46 -2.75 3.55 5.39
N ALA A 47 -1.69 3.36 4.60
CA ALA A 47 -1.45 2.12 3.86
C ALA A 47 -1.25 0.93 4.81
N MET A 48 -0.49 1.12 5.90
CA MET A 48 -0.26 0.09 6.90
C MET A 48 -1.54 -0.28 7.66
N ASN A 49 -2.32 0.71 8.10
CA ASN A 49 -3.61 0.49 8.75
C ASN A 49 -4.58 -0.27 7.82
N TYR A 50 -4.57 0.05 6.53
CA TYR A 50 -5.37 -0.68 5.55
C TYR A 50 -4.93 -2.14 5.42
N ALA A 51 -3.62 -2.40 5.29
CA ALA A 51 -3.11 -3.78 5.25
C ALA A 51 -3.48 -4.57 6.51
N MET A 52 -3.35 -3.96 7.69
CA MET A 52 -3.77 -4.59 8.96
C MET A 52 -5.26 -4.89 8.99
N SER A 53 -6.11 -4.01 8.45
CA SER A 53 -7.56 -4.25 8.38
C SER A 53 -7.94 -5.44 7.50
N LEU A 54 -7.08 -5.81 6.54
CA LEU A 54 -7.26 -6.96 5.65
C LEU A 54 -6.73 -8.27 6.25
N MET A 55 -5.98 -8.22 7.36
CA MET A 55 -5.46 -9.39 8.07
C MET A 55 -6.58 -10.10 8.85
N ASN A 56 -7.46 -10.77 8.12
CA ASN A 56 -8.50 -11.62 8.68
C ASN A 56 -8.48 -12.98 7.99
N PRO A 57 -8.04 -14.06 8.66
CA PRO A 57 -7.96 -15.41 8.07
C PRO A 57 -9.29 -15.95 7.54
N ALA A 58 -10.44 -15.43 8.00
CA ALA A 58 -11.74 -15.83 7.48
C ALA A 58 -12.07 -15.20 6.11
N GLN A 59 -11.34 -14.15 5.71
CA GLN A 59 -11.58 -13.40 4.46
C GLN A 59 -10.38 -13.45 3.52
N ASN A 60 -9.16 -13.35 4.05
CA ASN A 60 -7.90 -13.35 3.31
C ASN A 60 -6.90 -14.26 3.99
N ASN A 61 -6.23 -15.12 3.22
CA ASN A 61 -5.16 -15.97 3.75
C ASN A 61 -3.81 -15.26 3.74
N TRP A 62 -3.66 -14.21 2.93
CA TRP A 62 -2.43 -13.44 2.85
C TRP A 62 -2.71 -11.97 2.52
N VAL A 63 -1.81 -11.13 3.03
CA VAL A 63 -1.74 -9.69 2.74
C VAL A 63 -0.27 -9.36 2.52
N LYS A 64 0.03 -8.62 1.45
CA LYS A 64 1.36 -8.12 1.11
C LYS A 64 1.31 -6.60 1.08
N LEU A 65 2.24 -5.95 1.76
CA LEU A 65 2.49 -4.52 1.66
C LEU A 65 3.91 -4.34 1.09
N GLU A 66 4.03 -3.60 0.00
CA GLU A 66 5.27 -3.46 -0.76
C GLU A 66 5.55 -1.99 -1.11
N TRP A 67 6.80 -1.58 -0.96
CA TRP A 67 7.29 -0.30 -1.49
C TRP A 67 7.91 -0.51 -2.87
N LEU A 68 7.35 0.17 -3.87
CA LEU A 68 7.84 0.20 -5.24
C LEU A 68 8.58 1.54 -5.47
N TRP A 69 9.85 1.50 -5.82
CA TRP A 69 10.69 2.69 -6.08
C TRP A 69 10.99 2.82 -7.59
N TYR A 70 11.05 4.06 -8.09
CA TYR A 70 11.23 4.39 -9.52
C TYR A 70 12.46 5.26 -9.77
#